data_AF-A0A917FKX8-F1
#
_entry.id   AF-A0A917FKX8-F1
#
_cell.length_a   1.000
_cell.length_b   1.000
_cell.length_c   1.000
_cell.angle_alpha   90.00
_cell.angle_beta   90.00
_cell.angle_gamma   90.00
#
_symmetry.space_group_name_H-M   'P 1'
#
loop_
_entity.id
_entity.type
_entity.pdbx_description
1 polymer ?
#
loop_
_entity_poly.entity_id
_entity_poly.type
_entity_poly.pdbx_seq_one_letter_code
_entity_poly.pdbx_strand_id
1 'polypeptide(L)'
;MKKYYYCSNENIKQHAIKLNILADIASFAADDEEDFLMFLDGDAFPISDITEFKEKVMRDSPLAAIQRLDNCGDIQPHPCFCITKIKFWKQIQGDWKPGNTTWINNNGQKVADVGGTMLSKLNKNNVSWYKLNRSNIHSYHPVLFGVYDQLIYHHGAGFRTPGIRTDQKKIKLYSIRLGMFKFFKKIIPFQLARKWFFPMNTTIKINQAKSKEIYQTIQNDFNFYEKL
;
A
#
# COMPACT_ATOMS: atom_id res chain seq x y z
N MET A 1 23.65 19.45 26.24
CA MET A 1 24.09 19.00 24.90
C MET A 1 23.28 17.73 24.55
N LYS A 2 22.14 17.85 23.84
CA LYS A 2 21.45 16.65 23.31
C LYS A 2 22.12 16.30 21.99
N LYS A 3 22.96 15.26 21.97
CA LYS A 3 23.83 14.95 20.83
C LYS A 3 23.05 14.37 19.63
N TYR A 4 21.84 13.85 19.84
CA TYR A 4 20.97 13.30 18.80
C TYR A 4 19.48 13.49 19.17
N TYR A 5 18.65 13.84 18.17
CA TYR A 5 17.20 14.02 18.31
C TYR A 5 16.43 12.68 18.23
N TYR A 6 16.89 11.76 17.38
CA TYR A 6 16.37 10.39 17.25
C TYR A 6 17.53 9.45 16.89
N CYS A 7 17.48 8.21 17.38
CA CYS A 7 18.44 7.16 17.03
C CYS A 7 17.69 5.82 16.93
N SER A 8 18.02 5.03 15.91
CA SER A 8 17.50 3.68 15.74
C SER A 8 18.59 2.78 15.14
N ASN A 9 18.64 1.53 15.60
CA ASN A 9 19.53 0.49 15.09
C ASN A 9 18.83 -0.41 14.06
N GLU A 10 17.60 -0.09 13.67
CA GLU A 10 16.81 -0.88 12.73
C GLU A 10 17.34 -0.76 11.29
N ASN A 11 17.17 -1.83 10.51
CA ASN A 11 17.63 -1.86 9.12
C ASN A 11 16.69 -1.05 8.21
N ILE A 12 17.05 0.21 7.95
CA ILE A 12 16.26 1.15 7.16
C ILE A 12 16.03 0.74 5.70
N LYS A 13 16.64 -0.35 5.19
CA LYS A 13 16.35 -0.83 3.82
C LYS A 13 14.92 -1.34 3.66
N GLN A 14 14.34 -1.91 4.70
CA GLN A 14 13.00 -2.52 4.63
C GLN A 14 11.90 -1.46 4.66
N HIS A 15 10.93 -1.58 3.75
CA HIS A 15 9.82 -0.62 3.61
C HIS A 15 9.03 -0.42 4.91
N ALA A 16 8.60 -1.51 5.57
CA ALA A 16 7.86 -1.44 6.83
C ALA A 16 8.65 -0.76 7.96
N ILE A 17 9.96 -0.98 8.01
CA ILE A 17 10.83 -0.35 9.01
C ILE A 17 10.89 1.17 8.83
N LYS A 18 11.00 1.65 7.59
CA LYS A 18 10.94 3.08 7.30
C LYS A 18 9.64 3.70 7.79
N LEU A 19 8.50 3.05 7.56
CA LEU A 19 7.19 3.54 8.01
C LEU A 19 7.11 3.64 9.53
N ASN A 20 7.60 2.63 10.27
CA ASN A 20 7.62 2.67 11.72
C ASN A 20 8.56 3.78 12.25
N ILE A 21 9.74 3.95 11.66
CA ILE A 21 10.66 5.03 12.04
C ILE A 21 10.02 6.41 11.79
N LEU A 22 9.32 6.59 10.66
CA LEU A 22 8.59 7.83 10.38
C LEU A 22 7.47 8.07 11.40
N ALA A 23 6.76 7.01 11.79
CA ALA A 23 5.74 7.08 12.83
C ALA A 23 6.32 7.53 14.18
N ASP A 24 7.48 6.99 14.56
CA ASP A 24 8.17 7.38 15.78
C ASP A 24 8.59 8.85 15.72
N ILE A 25 9.22 9.28 14.61
CA ILE A 25 9.67 10.67 14.44
C ILE A 25 8.48 11.63 14.51
N ALA A 26 7.39 11.32 13.80
CA ALA A 26 6.16 12.12 13.87
C ALA A 26 5.57 12.15 15.28
N SER A 27 5.56 11.01 15.97
CA SER A 27 5.06 10.91 17.35
C SER A 27 5.90 11.69 18.37
N PHE A 28 7.21 11.83 18.13
CA PHE A 28 8.10 12.63 18.97
C PHE A 28 8.01 14.13 18.68
N ALA A 29 7.64 14.49 17.45
CA ALA A 29 7.51 15.88 17.01
C ALA A 29 6.13 16.48 17.31
N ALA A 30 5.13 15.65 17.62
CA ALA A 30 3.78 16.10 17.95
C ALA A 30 3.72 16.79 19.32
N ASP A 31 2.85 17.80 19.41
CA ASP A 31 2.63 18.57 20.62
C ASP A 31 1.66 17.84 21.56
N ASP A 32 0.68 17.13 21.00
CA ASP A 32 -0.34 16.39 21.74
C ASP A 32 -0.44 14.92 21.26
N GLU A 33 -0.74 14.00 22.18
CA GLU A 33 -1.05 12.61 21.81
C GLU A 33 -2.41 12.47 21.11
N GLU A 34 -3.28 13.47 21.23
CA GLU A 34 -4.53 13.54 20.50
C GLU A 34 -4.36 14.02 19.05
N ASP A 35 -3.16 14.47 18.66
CA ASP A 35 -2.83 14.79 17.27
C ASP A 35 -2.97 13.55 16.36
N PHE A 36 -3.32 13.82 15.10
CA PHE A 36 -3.48 12.77 14.10
C PHE A 36 -2.14 12.40 13.46
N LEU A 37 -1.85 11.11 13.44
CA LEU A 37 -0.80 10.49 12.66
C LEU A 37 -1.40 9.98 11.34
N MET A 38 -0.90 10.50 10.22
CA MET A 38 -1.33 10.10 8.88
C MET A 38 -0.16 9.50 8.09
N PHE A 39 -0.38 8.30 7.57
CA PHE A 39 0.48 7.65 6.58
C PHE A 39 -0.13 7.88 5.20
N LEU A 40 0.72 8.28 4.25
CA LEU A 40 0.34 8.48 2.86
C LEU A 40 1.54 8.08 1.99
N ASP A 41 1.32 7.15 1.05
CA ASP A 41 2.35 6.81 0.06
C ASP A 41 2.59 8.03 -0.84
N GLY A 42 3.83 8.21 -1.32
CA GLY A 42 4.18 9.38 -2.13
C GLY A 42 3.47 9.46 -3.49
N ASP A 43 2.82 8.37 -3.92
CA ASP A 43 2.00 8.28 -5.13
C ASP A 43 0.49 8.14 -4.79
N ALA A 44 0.11 8.57 -3.59
CA ALA A 44 -1.26 8.72 -3.14
C ALA A 44 -1.52 10.17 -2.69
N PHE A 45 -2.76 10.64 -2.86
CA PHE A 45 -3.17 11.97 -2.39
C PHE A 45 -4.69 12.05 -2.18
N PRO A 46 -5.17 12.95 -1.30
CA PRO A 46 -6.59 13.22 -1.17
C PRO A 46 -7.18 13.84 -2.43
N ILE A 47 -8.36 13.39 -2.82
CA ILE A 47 -9.20 13.94 -3.89
C ILE A 47 -10.50 14.56 -3.35
N SER A 48 -10.69 14.52 -2.03
CA SER A 48 -11.81 15.11 -1.31
C SER A 48 -11.34 15.65 0.06
N ASP A 49 -12.22 16.31 0.80
CA ASP A 49 -11.88 16.97 2.07
C ASP A 49 -11.54 15.95 3.18
N ILE A 50 -10.26 15.87 3.50
CA ILE A 50 -9.74 14.99 4.55
C ILE A 50 -10.18 15.43 5.96
N THR A 51 -10.47 16.72 6.14
CA THR A 51 -10.90 17.28 7.43
C THR A 51 -12.30 16.83 7.76
N GLU A 52 -13.23 16.95 6.81
CA GLU A 52 -14.60 16.46 6.97
C GLU A 52 -14.62 14.95 7.23
N PHE A 53 -13.86 14.18 6.44
CA PHE A 53 -13.71 12.74 6.66
C PHE A 53 -13.21 12.42 8.07
N LYS A 54 -12.15 13.10 8.51
CA LYS A 54 -11.54 12.91 9.83
C LYS A 54 -12.57 13.18 10.95
N GLU A 55 -13.30 14.28 10.90
CA GLU A 55 -14.31 14.61 11.93
C GLU A 55 -15.46 13.60 12.00
N LYS A 56 -15.86 13.05 10.85
CA LYS A 56 -16.93 12.07 10.74
C LYS A 56 -16.50 10.68 11.19
N VAL A 57 -15.37 10.19 10.70
CA VAL A 57 -14.95 8.78 10.86
C VAL A 57 -14.17 8.57 12.14
N MET A 58 -13.29 9.50 12.51
CA MET A 58 -12.38 9.30 13.65
C MET A 58 -13.07 9.49 15.00
N ARG A 59 -14.33 9.92 15.01
CA ARG A 59 -15.20 9.91 16.19
C ARG A 59 -15.54 8.48 16.63
N ASP A 60 -15.82 7.61 15.66
CA ASP A 60 -16.36 6.28 15.91
C ASP A 60 -15.33 5.16 15.68
N SER A 61 -14.23 5.48 15.00
CA SER A 61 -13.16 4.52 14.69
C SER A 61 -11.79 5.07 15.09
N PRO A 62 -11.00 4.35 15.91
CA PRO A 62 -9.68 4.81 16.33
C PRO A 62 -8.62 4.77 15.21
N LEU A 63 -8.92 4.06 14.12
CA LEU A 63 -8.07 3.94 12.95
C LEU A 63 -8.95 3.85 11.70
N ALA A 64 -8.53 4.54 10.64
CA ALA A 64 -9.08 4.40 9.30
C ALA A 64 -7.94 4.16 8.32
N ALA A 65 -8.07 3.18 7.43
CA ALA A 65 -7.04 2.88 6.44
C ALA A 65 -7.61 2.28 5.17
N ILE A 66 -6.85 2.32 4.08
CA ILE A 66 -7.21 1.59 2.87
C ILE A 66 -7.14 0.08 3.14
N GLN A 67 -8.18 -0.65 2.73
CA GLN A 67 -8.19 -2.10 2.64
C GLN A 67 -8.14 -2.54 1.17
N ARG A 68 -7.13 -3.32 0.81
CA ARG A 68 -6.90 -3.73 -0.59
C ARG A 68 -7.53 -5.09 -0.91
N LEU A 69 -8.84 -5.21 -0.72
CA LEU A 69 -9.58 -6.41 -1.16
C LEU A 69 -9.41 -6.67 -2.67
N ASP A 70 -9.21 -5.60 -3.42
CA ASP A 70 -8.89 -5.60 -4.85
C ASP A 70 -7.53 -6.24 -5.19
N ASN A 71 -6.62 -6.35 -4.22
CA ASN A 71 -5.33 -7.05 -4.36
C ASN A 71 -5.43 -8.54 -4.04
N CYS A 72 -6.44 -9.25 -4.53
CA CYS A 72 -6.72 -10.66 -4.18
C CYS A 72 -7.13 -10.87 -2.71
N GLY A 73 -7.87 -9.96 -2.09
CA GLY A 73 -8.42 -10.16 -0.75
C GLY A 73 -7.42 -9.88 0.38
N ASP A 74 -6.62 -8.82 0.26
CA ASP A 74 -5.83 -8.36 1.40
C ASP A 74 -6.76 -7.74 2.44
N ILE A 75 -6.74 -8.30 3.65
CA ILE A 75 -7.70 -7.98 4.72
C ILE A 75 -7.16 -6.99 5.74
N GLN A 76 -5.84 -6.74 5.73
CA GLN A 76 -5.16 -5.88 6.67
C GLN A 76 -5.27 -4.39 6.29
N PRO A 77 -5.13 -3.47 7.26
CA PRO A 77 -4.88 -2.05 6.98
C PRO A 77 -3.63 -1.89 6.11
N HIS A 78 -3.71 -1.08 5.05
CA HIS A 78 -2.59 -0.84 4.15
C HIS A 78 -1.99 0.56 4.38
N PRO A 79 -0.65 0.70 4.45
CA PRO A 79 0.00 1.97 4.78
C PRO A 79 -0.06 3.04 3.67
N CYS A 80 -0.55 2.69 2.47
CA CYS A 80 -0.69 3.67 1.38
C CYS A 80 -1.62 4.83 1.74
N PHE A 81 -2.57 4.57 2.64
CA PHE A 81 -3.25 5.59 3.42
C PHE A 81 -3.74 4.99 4.74
N CYS A 82 -3.37 5.63 5.84
CA CYS A 82 -3.88 5.32 7.17
C CYS A 82 -3.91 6.59 8.01
N ILE A 83 -4.97 6.82 8.77
CA ILE A 83 -5.07 7.90 9.74
C ILE A 83 -5.51 7.34 11.09
N THR A 84 -4.85 7.80 12.15
CA THR A 84 -5.13 7.42 13.54
C THR A 84 -4.66 8.53 14.47
N LYS A 85 -5.01 8.48 15.76
CA LYS A 85 -4.40 9.34 16.78
C LYS A 85 -3.07 8.78 17.24
N ILE A 86 -2.11 9.64 17.57
CA ILE A 86 -0.80 9.23 18.11
C ILE A 86 -0.98 8.38 19.37
N LYS A 87 -1.89 8.77 20.26
CA LYS A 87 -2.25 8.01 21.46
C LYS A 87 -2.65 6.57 21.14
N PHE A 88 -3.55 6.37 20.17
CA PHE A 88 -3.98 5.02 19.80
C PHE A 88 -2.83 4.23 19.16
N TRP A 89 -2.07 4.85 18.26
CA TRP A 89 -0.87 4.24 17.68
C TRP A 89 0.09 3.74 18.76
N LYS A 90 0.40 4.54 19.79
CA LYS A 90 1.23 4.15 20.92
C LYS A 90 0.60 3.03 21.75
N GLN A 91 -0.70 3.13 22.06
CA GLN A 91 -1.43 2.14 22.87
C GLN A 91 -1.37 0.73 22.28
N ILE A 92 -1.60 0.60 20.96
CA ILE A 92 -1.51 -0.71 20.29
C ILE A 92 -0.08 -1.09 19.92
N GLN A 93 0.90 -0.22 20.17
CA GLN A 93 2.28 -0.31 19.71
C GLN A 93 2.33 -0.46 18.18
N GLY A 94 1.73 0.45 17.41
CA GLY A 94 1.54 0.31 15.96
C GLY A 94 2.78 -0.18 15.21
N ASP A 95 2.58 -1.11 14.27
CA ASP A 95 3.67 -1.75 13.53
C ASP A 95 3.21 -2.21 12.14
N TRP A 96 3.87 -1.70 11.09
CA TRP A 96 3.61 -2.05 9.70
C TRP A 96 4.27 -3.34 9.23
N LYS A 97 5.14 -3.98 10.03
CA LYS A 97 5.77 -5.24 9.65
C LYS A 97 4.71 -6.30 9.31
N PRO A 98 5.00 -7.24 8.40
CA PRO A 98 4.09 -8.36 8.14
C PRO A 98 3.86 -9.24 9.37
N GLY A 99 4.88 -9.38 10.22
CA GLY A 99 4.84 -10.23 11.40
C GLY A 99 4.63 -11.70 11.05
N ASN A 100 4.04 -12.45 11.98
CA ASN A 100 3.68 -13.87 11.81
C ASN A 100 2.24 -14.04 11.29
N THR A 101 1.55 -12.94 11.01
CA THR A 101 0.14 -12.94 10.64
C THR A 101 0.01 -13.27 9.17
N THR A 102 -0.81 -14.27 8.89
CA THR A 102 -1.09 -14.74 7.54
C THR A 102 -2.58 -14.92 7.33
N TRP A 103 -3.04 -14.75 6.10
CA TRP A 103 -4.43 -15.01 5.71
C TRP A 103 -4.49 -15.78 4.41
N ILE A 104 -5.67 -16.33 4.14
CA ILE A 104 -5.97 -16.97 2.86
C ILE A 104 -6.47 -15.89 1.90
N ASN A 105 -5.75 -15.69 0.80
CA ASN A 105 -6.16 -14.76 -0.24
C ASN A 105 -7.28 -15.37 -1.10
N ASN A 106 -7.83 -14.60 -2.04
CA ASN A 106 -8.91 -15.05 -2.95
C ASN A 106 -8.50 -16.22 -3.89
N ASN A 107 -7.26 -16.70 -3.83
CA ASN A 107 -6.75 -17.83 -4.59
C ASN A 107 -6.52 -19.08 -3.72
N GLY A 108 -6.93 -19.06 -2.45
CA GLY A 108 -6.65 -20.15 -1.52
C GLY A 108 -5.19 -20.19 -1.04
N GLN A 109 -4.38 -19.16 -1.31
CA GLN A 109 -2.98 -19.14 -0.92
C GLN A 109 -2.80 -18.45 0.42
N LYS A 110 -2.00 -19.06 1.30
CA LYS A 110 -1.54 -18.45 2.54
C LYS A 110 -0.52 -17.37 2.22
N VAL A 111 -0.82 -16.11 2.56
CA VAL A 111 0.02 -14.95 2.28
C VAL A 111 0.28 -14.14 3.55
N ALA A 112 1.35 -13.34 3.53
CA ALA A 112 1.65 -12.28 4.49
C ALA A 112 2.10 -11.05 3.70
N ASP A 113 1.80 -9.85 4.22
CA ASP A 113 2.22 -8.59 3.63
C ASP A 113 2.29 -7.49 4.70
N VAL A 114 2.79 -6.31 4.33
CA VAL A 114 2.81 -5.11 5.17
C VAL A 114 1.42 -4.85 5.79
N GLY A 115 1.40 -4.48 7.07
CA GLY A 115 0.18 -4.33 7.87
C GLY A 115 -0.30 -5.61 8.56
N GLY A 116 0.33 -6.77 8.36
CA GLY A 116 -0.03 -8.01 9.02
C GLY A 116 0.05 -7.94 10.56
N THR A 117 1.12 -7.36 11.12
CA THR A 117 1.23 -7.14 12.57
C THR A 117 0.13 -6.19 13.07
N MET A 118 -0.17 -5.13 12.32
CA MET A 118 -1.26 -4.21 12.63
C MET A 118 -2.60 -4.94 12.74
N LEU A 119 -2.95 -5.76 11.75
CA LEU A 119 -4.17 -6.57 11.77
C LEU A 119 -4.24 -7.48 12.99
N SER A 120 -3.14 -8.16 13.33
CA SER A 120 -3.11 -9.02 14.51
C SER A 120 -3.32 -8.24 15.81
N LYS A 121 -2.78 -7.03 15.91
CA LYS A 121 -2.95 -6.16 17.08
C LYS A 121 -4.40 -5.68 17.20
N LEU A 122 -5.00 -5.24 16.10
CA LEU A 122 -6.40 -4.84 16.08
C LEU A 122 -7.33 -5.99 16.48
N ASN A 123 -7.13 -7.17 15.90
CA ASN A 123 -7.92 -8.36 16.22
C ASN A 123 -7.75 -8.81 17.68
N LYS A 124 -6.52 -8.87 18.19
CA LYS A 124 -6.24 -9.28 19.58
C LYS A 124 -6.90 -8.35 20.59
N ASN A 125 -7.01 -7.06 20.27
CA ASN A 125 -7.62 -6.06 21.15
C ASN A 125 -9.11 -5.83 20.83
N ASN A 126 -9.73 -6.63 19.95
CA ASN A 126 -11.12 -6.45 19.48
C ASN A 126 -11.42 -5.02 19.01
N VAL A 127 -10.45 -4.37 18.35
CA VAL A 127 -10.61 -3.01 17.86
C VAL A 127 -11.14 -3.04 16.43
N SER A 128 -12.34 -2.48 16.25
CA SER A 128 -12.85 -2.17 14.91
C SER A 128 -12.10 -0.97 14.32
N TRP A 129 -11.95 -0.97 13.01
CA TRP A 129 -11.32 0.11 12.25
C TRP A 129 -12.09 0.34 10.96
N TYR A 130 -12.05 1.58 10.48
CA TYR A 130 -12.75 2.01 9.28
C TYR A 130 -11.97 1.61 8.03
N LYS A 131 -12.63 0.85 7.14
CA LYS A 131 -12.00 0.25 5.97
C LYS A 131 -12.35 1.07 4.74
N LEU A 132 -11.40 1.85 4.24
CA LEU A 132 -11.57 2.55 2.97
C LEU A 132 -11.46 1.54 1.84
N ASN A 133 -12.56 1.32 1.14
CA ASN A 133 -12.67 0.34 0.07
C ASN A 133 -12.60 1.02 -1.29
N ARG A 134 -12.22 0.25 -2.30
CA ARG A 134 -12.14 0.78 -3.67
C ARG A 134 -13.53 1.25 -4.14
N SER A 135 -13.59 2.46 -4.69
CA SER A 135 -14.81 3.19 -5.07
C SER A 135 -14.77 3.75 -6.50
N ASN A 136 -13.72 3.42 -7.27
CA ASN A 136 -13.63 3.66 -8.71
C ASN A 136 -14.98 3.47 -9.44
N ILE A 137 -15.36 4.44 -10.25
CA ILE A 137 -16.47 4.37 -11.18
C ILE A 137 -16.07 3.49 -12.38
N HIS A 138 -14.82 3.63 -12.87
CA HIS A 138 -14.27 2.95 -14.04
C HIS A 138 -12.89 2.31 -13.76
N SER A 139 -12.89 1.03 -13.39
CA SER A 139 -11.65 0.33 -13.04
C SER A 139 -10.76 -0.01 -14.25
N TYR A 140 -9.72 0.80 -14.49
CA TYR A 140 -8.66 0.49 -15.47
C TYR A 140 -7.74 -0.67 -15.05
N HIS A 141 -7.63 -0.91 -13.74
CA HIS A 141 -6.78 -1.94 -13.19
C HIS A 141 -7.32 -2.34 -11.80
N PRO A 142 -7.33 -3.65 -11.42
CA PRO A 142 -7.86 -4.07 -10.12
C PRO A 142 -7.26 -3.30 -8.93
N VAL A 143 -5.94 -3.07 -8.94
CA VAL A 143 -5.22 -2.34 -7.88
C VAL A 143 -4.71 -0.96 -8.29
N LEU A 144 -3.97 -0.84 -9.40
CA LEU A 144 -3.40 0.44 -9.80
C LEU A 144 -4.50 1.47 -10.04
N PHE A 145 -4.15 2.75 -9.86
CA PHE A 145 -5.06 3.88 -10.10
C PHE A 145 -6.36 3.77 -9.28
N GLY A 146 -6.22 3.37 -8.01
CA GLY A 146 -7.34 3.16 -7.11
C GLY A 146 -7.86 4.48 -6.54
N VAL A 147 -9.17 4.61 -6.51
CA VAL A 147 -9.90 5.60 -5.71
C VAL A 147 -10.54 4.85 -4.56
N TYR A 148 -10.36 5.33 -3.33
CA TYR A 148 -10.84 4.68 -2.12
C TYR A 148 -11.76 5.63 -1.36
N ASP A 149 -12.98 5.16 -1.07
CA ASP A 149 -14.11 5.91 -0.52
C ASP A 149 -14.35 7.32 -1.11
N GLN A 150 -14.08 7.52 -2.40
CA GLN A 150 -14.08 8.85 -3.05
C GLN A 150 -13.24 9.91 -2.30
N LEU A 151 -12.26 9.47 -1.52
CA LEU A 151 -11.45 10.30 -0.64
C LEU A 151 -9.99 10.31 -1.06
N ILE A 152 -9.42 9.12 -1.29
CA ILE A 152 -7.99 8.96 -1.56
C ILE A 152 -7.80 8.35 -2.94
N TYR A 153 -7.00 9.02 -3.77
CA TYR A 153 -6.41 8.41 -4.94
C TYR A 153 -5.07 7.76 -4.57
N HIS A 154 -4.79 6.58 -5.14
CA HIS A 154 -3.53 5.87 -5.00
C HIS A 154 -3.11 5.27 -6.35
N HIS A 155 -1.95 5.69 -6.84
CA HIS A 155 -1.42 5.23 -8.12
C HIS A 155 -0.95 3.77 -8.05
N GLY A 156 -0.34 3.34 -6.94
CA GLY A 156 0.04 1.96 -6.63
C GLY A 156 1.46 1.55 -7.03
N ALA A 157 2.07 2.30 -7.97
CA ALA A 157 3.39 2.01 -8.51
C ALA A 157 4.09 3.25 -9.10
N GLY A 158 3.80 4.45 -8.60
CA GLY A 158 4.34 5.72 -9.14
C GLY A 158 5.87 5.80 -9.12
N PHE A 159 6.53 5.10 -8.18
CA PHE A 159 8.00 5.09 -8.05
C PHE A 159 8.66 3.75 -8.37
N ARG A 160 7.91 2.80 -8.92
CA ARG A 160 8.40 1.43 -9.14
C ARG A 160 7.84 0.82 -10.42
N THR A 161 8.34 -0.36 -10.77
CA THR A 161 7.79 -1.09 -11.92
C THR A 161 6.34 -1.53 -11.61
N PRO A 162 5.34 -1.20 -12.46
CA PRO A 162 3.93 -1.48 -12.19
C PRO A 162 3.56 -2.92 -12.56
N GLY A 163 4.14 -3.87 -11.83
CA GLY A 163 3.78 -5.29 -11.91
C GLY A 163 3.40 -5.78 -10.51
N ILE A 164 2.17 -6.27 -10.36
CA ILE A 164 1.61 -6.63 -9.06
C ILE A 164 1.05 -8.05 -9.02
N ARG A 165 0.62 -8.50 -7.84
CA ARG A 165 0.17 -9.88 -7.64
C ARG A 165 -1.04 -10.26 -8.49
N THR A 166 -2.00 -9.35 -8.67
CA THR A 166 -3.20 -9.61 -9.49
C THR A 166 -2.88 -9.80 -10.98
N ASP A 167 -1.79 -9.21 -11.48
CA ASP A 167 -1.34 -9.38 -12.88
C ASP A 167 -0.91 -10.81 -13.20
N GLN A 168 -0.40 -11.54 -12.20
CA GLN A 168 0.08 -12.91 -12.38
C GLN A 168 -1.04 -13.83 -12.89
N LYS A 169 -2.30 -13.56 -12.51
CA LYS A 169 -3.48 -14.30 -12.96
C LYS A 169 -3.75 -14.16 -14.46
N LYS A 170 -3.41 -13.02 -15.04
CA LYS A 170 -3.67 -12.73 -16.45
C LYS A 170 -2.66 -13.43 -17.38
N ILE A 171 -1.59 -13.99 -16.83
CA ILE A 171 -0.50 -14.60 -17.60
C ILE A 171 -0.72 -16.10 -17.70
N LYS A 172 -1.03 -16.57 -18.92
CA LYS A 172 -1.10 -18.00 -19.23
C LYS A 172 0.21 -18.69 -18.90
N LEU A 173 0.12 -19.85 -18.23
CA LEU A 173 1.27 -20.68 -17.83
C LEU A 173 2.33 -19.90 -17.03
N TYR A 174 1.91 -18.95 -16.17
CA TYR A 174 2.81 -18.10 -15.40
C TYR A 174 3.91 -18.88 -14.69
N SER A 175 3.57 -19.97 -14.00
CA SER A 175 4.54 -20.81 -13.27
C SER A 175 5.61 -21.42 -14.18
N ILE A 176 5.24 -21.89 -15.37
CA ILE A 176 6.18 -22.45 -16.36
C ILE A 176 7.10 -21.36 -16.87
N ARG A 177 6.55 -20.20 -17.26
CA ARG A 177 7.32 -19.05 -17.74
C ARG A 177 8.27 -18.50 -16.67
N LEU A 178 7.83 -18.45 -15.42
CA LEU A 178 8.67 -18.09 -14.29
C LEU A 178 9.78 -19.12 -14.06
N GLY A 179 9.50 -20.41 -14.24
CA GLY A 179 10.48 -21.49 -14.22
C GLY A 179 11.57 -21.29 -15.28
N MET A 180 11.16 -21.03 -16.53
CA MET A 180 12.08 -20.71 -17.63
C MET A 180 12.94 -19.48 -17.30
N PHE A 181 12.34 -18.39 -16.82
CA PHE A 181 13.11 -17.22 -16.38
C PHE A 181 14.14 -17.54 -15.30
N LYS A 182 13.75 -18.32 -14.28
CA LYS A 182 14.64 -18.74 -13.19
C LYS A 182 15.79 -19.63 -13.66
N PHE A 183 15.57 -20.43 -14.71
CA PHE A 183 16.60 -21.24 -15.34
C PHE A 183 17.56 -20.36 -16.15
N PHE A 184 17.04 -19.58 -17.10
CA PHE A 184 17.87 -18.76 -17.99
C PHE A 184 18.64 -17.65 -17.28
N LYS A 185 18.12 -17.07 -16.17
CA LYS A 185 18.87 -16.07 -15.39
C LYS A 185 20.18 -16.60 -14.77
N LYS A 186 20.37 -17.92 -14.73
CA LYS A 186 21.62 -18.57 -14.28
C LYS A 186 22.62 -18.77 -15.43
N ILE A 187 22.16 -18.74 -16.68
CA ILE A 187 22.94 -19.10 -17.87
C ILE A 187 23.36 -17.84 -18.64
N ILE A 188 22.45 -16.88 -18.78
CA ILE A 188 22.69 -15.65 -19.52
C ILE A 188 22.61 -14.43 -18.59
N PRO A 189 23.22 -13.28 -18.97
CA PRO A 189 23.14 -12.05 -18.19
C PRO A 189 21.70 -11.70 -17.79
N PHE A 190 21.52 -11.27 -16.54
CA PHE A 190 20.21 -11.00 -15.94
C PHE A 190 19.33 -10.10 -16.81
N GLN A 191 19.92 -9.09 -17.45
CA GLN A 191 19.21 -8.14 -18.31
C GLN A 191 18.59 -8.83 -19.53
N LEU A 192 19.32 -9.76 -20.16
CA LEU A 192 18.84 -10.56 -21.30
C LEU A 192 17.79 -11.58 -20.86
N ALA A 193 18.05 -12.28 -19.75
CA ALA A 193 17.07 -13.20 -19.17
C ALA A 193 15.76 -12.51 -18.83
N ARG A 194 15.83 -11.31 -18.24
CA ARG A 194 14.68 -10.48 -17.94
C ARG A 194 13.97 -10.05 -19.21
N LYS A 195 14.69 -9.57 -20.23
CA LYS A 195 14.10 -9.12 -21.50
C LYS A 195 13.33 -10.23 -22.22
N TRP A 196 13.85 -11.45 -22.25
CA TRP A 196 13.27 -12.53 -23.05
C TRP A 196 12.32 -13.45 -22.28
N PHE A 197 12.61 -13.75 -21.02
CA PHE A 197 11.89 -14.82 -20.31
C PHE A 197 11.01 -14.31 -19.17
N PHE A 198 11.14 -13.06 -18.71
CA PHE A 198 10.34 -12.58 -17.59
C PHE A 198 8.84 -12.55 -17.94
N PRO A 199 7.98 -13.29 -17.22
CA PRO A 199 6.59 -13.50 -17.62
C PRO A 199 5.75 -12.22 -17.67
N MET A 200 6.10 -11.21 -16.88
CA MET A 200 5.29 -10.00 -16.73
C MET A 200 5.69 -8.86 -17.67
N ASN A 201 6.66 -9.04 -18.57
CA ASN A 201 7.16 -7.94 -19.41
C ASN A 201 6.05 -7.21 -20.18
N THR A 202 5.14 -7.96 -20.81
CA THR A 202 4.02 -7.37 -21.56
C THR A 202 3.07 -6.62 -20.64
N THR A 203 2.67 -7.23 -19.52
CA THR A 203 1.77 -6.59 -18.55
C THR A 203 2.38 -5.32 -17.97
N ILE A 204 3.66 -5.35 -17.62
CA ILE A 204 4.38 -4.16 -17.13
C ILE A 204 4.38 -3.04 -18.17
N LYS A 205 4.62 -3.34 -19.45
CA LYS A 205 4.59 -2.34 -20.51
C LYS A 205 3.21 -1.71 -20.66
N ILE A 206 2.15 -2.51 -20.61
CA ILE A 206 0.75 -2.04 -20.66
C ILE A 206 0.48 -1.12 -19.45
N ASN A 207 0.84 -1.58 -18.25
CA ASN A 207 0.62 -0.81 -17.03
C ASN A 207 1.47 0.49 -17.00
N GLN A 208 2.68 0.48 -17.57
CA GLN A 208 3.51 1.69 -17.73
C GLN A 208 2.90 2.69 -18.69
N ALA A 209 2.35 2.22 -19.83
CA ALA A 209 1.67 3.09 -20.78
C ALA A 209 0.43 3.73 -20.13
N LYS A 210 -0.39 2.94 -19.45
CA LYS A 210 -1.57 3.43 -18.72
C LYS A 210 -1.18 4.38 -17.58
N SER A 211 -0.10 4.09 -16.84
CA SER A 211 0.42 4.97 -15.80
C SER A 211 0.77 6.36 -16.34
N LYS A 212 1.42 6.43 -17.51
CA LYS A 212 1.72 7.70 -18.19
C LYS A 212 0.46 8.46 -18.61
N GLU A 213 -0.51 7.76 -19.17
CA GLU A 213 -1.80 8.34 -19.56
C GLU A 213 -2.54 8.92 -18.34
N ILE A 214 -2.67 8.16 -17.25
CA ILE A 214 -3.32 8.64 -16.03
C ILE A 214 -2.55 9.79 -15.41
N TYR A 215 -1.22 9.75 -15.40
CA TYR A 215 -0.40 10.86 -14.92
C TYR A 215 -0.64 12.14 -15.74
N GLN A 216 -0.71 12.04 -17.06
CA GLN A 216 -1.08 13.17 -17.92
C GLN A 216 -2.49 13.69 -17.62
N THR A 217 -3.46 12.82 -17.35
CA THR A 217 -4.81 13.24 -16.95
C THR A 217 -4.77 14.00 -15.62
N ILE A 218 -4.05 13.50 -14.61
CA ILE A 218 -3.89 14.17 -13.30
C ILE A 218 -3.29 15.58 -13.47
N GLN A 219 -2.33 15.76 -14.38
CA GLN A 219 -1.71 17.06 -14.61
C GLN A 219 -2.64 18.08 -15.29
N ASN A 220 -3.64 17.61 -16.03
CA ASN A 220 -4.48 18.47 -16.88
C ASN A 220 -5.93 18.60 -16.37
N ASP A 221 -6.36 17.74 -15.44
CA ASP A 221 -7.73 17.66 -14.97
C ASP A 221 -7.78 17.41 -13.46
N PHE A 222 -8.22 18.42 -12.72
CA PHE A 222 -8.39 18.33 -11.28
C PHE A 222 -9.43 17.27 -10.88
N ASN A 223 -10.43 17.04 -11.73
CA ASN A 223 -11.52 16.08 -11.51
C ASN A 223 -11.26 14.74 -12.21
N PHE A 224 -10.00 14.40 -12.51
CA PHE A 224 -9.65 13.15 -13.21
C PHE A 224 -10.25 11.90 -12.54
N TYR A 225 -10.43 11.93 -11.22
CA TYR A 225 -10.95 10.83 -10.42
C TYR A 225 -12.41 10.48 -10.76
N GLU A 226 -13.19 11.40 -11.33
CA GLU A 226 -14.55 11.13 -11.82
C GLU A 226 -14.56 10.22 -13.05
N LYS A 227 -13.41 10.09 -13.73
CA LYS A 227 -13.20 9.21 -14.88
C LYS A 227 -12.57 7.87 -14.48
N LEU A 228 -12.17 7.72 -13.22
CA LEU A 228 -11.56 6.51 -12.66
C LEU A 228 -12.58 5.61 -12.00
#